data_AF-A0A2G6X7Y5-F1
#
_entry.id   AF-A0A2G6X7Y5-F1
#
_cell.length_a   1.000
_cell.length_b   1.000
_cell.length_c   1.000
_cell.angle_alpha   90.00
_cell.angle_beta   90.00
_cell.angle_gamma   90.00
#
_symmetry.space_group_name_H-M   'P 1'
#
loop_
_entity.id
_entity.type
_entity.pdbx_description
1 polymer ?
#
loop_
_entity_poly.entity_id
_entity_poly.type
_entity_poly.pdbx_seq_one_letter_code
_entity_poly.pdbx_strand_id
1 'polypeptide(L)'
;MTVEKTKQAIVGDWTSIAPEVRPSAQKTPDGALKPFYLRREFKALPDDRFELVIANSADPYGKVPLAKILIKGRMHWKGEHPIAPGAQKVDFMADEAYEVTPLLQGFADVLNQIAAQGYAKWEVGQTQSVFGKSFAPFGLTAGKNFMEYDLVYMSHGLLFWGARNVDGRGFDTEQNRPTNLQIPLARR
;
A
#
# COMPACT_ATOMS: atom_id res chain seq x y z
N MET A 1 -15.34 -17.23 -7.70
CA MET A 1 -16.05 -16.02 -8.18
C MET A 1 -15.34 -15.57 -9.44
N THR A 2 -16.05 -15.15 -10.50
CA THR A 2 -15.40 -14.64 -11.73
C THR A 2 -14.77 -13.27 -11.49
N VAL A 3 -13.88 -12.83 -12.39
CA VAL A 3 -13.27 -11.49 -12.32
C VAL A 3 -14.35 -10.41 -12.31
N GLU A 4 -15.33 -10.50 -13.20
CA GLU A 4 -16.40 -9.50 -13.39
C GLU A 4 -17.29 -9.39 -12.15
N LYS A 5 -17.65 -10.53 -11.54
CA LYS A 5 -18.39 -10.54 -10.28
C LYS A 5 -17.57 -9.95 -9.14
N THR A 6 -16.25 -10.22 -9.11
CA THR A 6 -15.34 -9.64 -8.13
C THR A 6 -15.25 -8.13 -8.29
N LYS A 7 -15.04 -7.62 -9.52
CA LYS A 7 -15.03 -6.20 -9.84
C LYS A 7 -16.29 -5.49 -9.33
N GLN A 8 -17.47 -6.04 -9.63
CA GLN A 8 -18.74 -5.49 -9.18
C GLN A 8 -18.87 -5.51 -7.65
N ALA A 9 -18.48 -6.62 -7.00
CA ALA A 9 -18.61 -6.79 -5.57
C ALA A 9 -17.72 -5.86 -4.74
N ILE A 10 -16.56 -5.47 -5.27
CA ILE A 10 -15.61 -4.60 -4.55
C ILE A 10 -15.92 -3.11 -4.68
N VAL A 11 -16.78 -2.66 -5.60
CA VAL A 11 -17.07 -1.23 -5.72
C VAL A 11 -17.61 -0.65 -4.40
N GLY A 12 -17.02 0.47 -3.97
CA GLY A 12 -17.35 1.15 -2.73
C GLY A 12 -16.15 1.34 -1.80
N ASP A 13 -16.45 1.71 -0.57
CA ASP A 13 -15.48 2.11 0.45
C ASP A 13 -15.22 0.98 1.45
N TRP A 14 -13.94 0.76 1.74
CA TRP A 14 -13.43 -0.32 2.59
C TRP A 14 -12.38 0.20 3.56
N THR A 15 -12.32 -0.34 4.77
CA THR A 15 -11.33 0.04 5.77
C THR A 15 -10.76 -1.17 6.49
N SER A 16 -9.45 -1.17 6.79
CA SER A 16 -8.84 -2.23 7.60
C SER A 16 -9.60 -2.38 8.91
N ILE A 17 -9.83 -3.62 9.35
CA ILE A 17 -10.49 -3.87 10.63
C ILE A 17 -9.52 -3.67 11.82
N ALA A 18 -8.22 -3.89 11.60
CA ALA A 18 -7.16 -3.75 12.61
C ALA A 18 -5.86 -3.24 11.97
N PRO A 19 -4.87 -2.78 12.77
CA PRO A 19 -3.54 -2.47 12.25
C PRO A 19 -2.86 -3.70 11.65
N GLU A 20 -2.34 -3.54 10.44
CA GLU A 20 -1.58 -4.52 9.67
C GLU A 20 -0.11 -4.45 10.01
N VAL A 21 0.58 -5.58 10.03
CA VAL A 21 2.04 -5.64 10.11
C VAL A 21 2.63 -5.77 8.71
N ARG A 22 3.67 -4.98 8.42
CA ARG A 22 4.47 -5.10 7.20
C ARG A 22 5.96 -5.24 7.57
N PRO A 23 6.56 -6.41 7.33
CA PRO A 23 8.01 -6.54 7.33
C PRO A 23 8.66 -5.54 6.37
N SER A 24 9.76 -4.93 6.79
CA SER A 24 10.55 -4.04 5.95
C SER A 24 11.64 -4.81 5.21
N ALA A 25 11.91 -4.46 3.96
CA ALA A 25 13.10 -4.90 3.25
C ALA A 25 14.39 -4.35 3.88
N GLN A 26 14.29 -3.22 4.60
CA GLN A 26 15.40 -2.66 5.36
C GLN A 26 15.55 -3.44 6.66
N LYS A 27 16.70 -4.09 6.81
CA LYS A 27 17.09 -4.83 8.01
C LYS A 27 17.92 -3.94 8.93
N THR A 28 17.88 -4.23 10.22
CA THR A 28 18.82 -3.67 11.19
C THR A 28 20.25 -4.19 10.92
N PRO A 29 21.30 -3.56 11.49
CA PRO A 29 22.68 -3.98 11.25
C PRO A 29 22.99 -5.45 11.62
N ASP A 30 22.28 -5.99 12.61
CA ASP A 30 22.32 -7.40 13.03
C ASP A 30 21.46 -8.33 12.16
N GLY A 31 20.83 -7.80 11.11
CA GLY A 31 20.05 -8.56 10.13
C GLY A 31 18.59 -8.80 10.52
N ALA A 32 18.12 -8.30 11.67
CA ALA A 32 16.73 -8.43 12.07
C ALA A 32 15.80 -7.56 11.19
N LEU A 33 14.56 -8.03 10.99
CA LEU A 33 13.55 -7.27 10.27
C LEU A 33 12.97 -6.21 11.20
N LYS A 34 12.81 -4.99 10.68
CA LYS A 34 12.12 -3.91 11.38
C LYS A 34 10.72 -3.73 10.77
N PRO A 35 9.66 -4.34 11.33
CA PRO A 35 8.33 -4.14 10.79
C PRO A 35 7.85 -2.72 11.03
N PHE A 36 6.93 -2.28 10.19
CA PHE A 36 6.08 -1.12 10.45
C PHE A 36 4.62 -1.55 10.41
N TYR A 37 3.76 -0.70 10.94
CA TYR A 37 2.34 -0.98 11.05
C TYR A 37 1.55 0.00 10.20
N LEU A 38 0.38 -0.43 9.72
CA LEU A 38 -0.48 0.46 8.95
C LEU A 38 -1.95 0.12 9.02
N ARG A 39 -2.78 1.07 8.60
CA ARG A 39 -4.19 0.83 8.23
C ARG A 39 -4.44 1.36 6.84
N ARG A 40 -5.40 0.76 6.14
CA ARG A 40 -5.84 1.15 4.81
C ARG A 40 -7.27 1.66 4.84
N GLU A 41 -7.52 2.70 4.07
CA GLU A 41 -8.85 3.05 3.57
C GLU A 41 -8.78 2.92 2.06
N PHE A 42 -9.54 2.00 1.50
CA PHE A 42 -9.54 1.67 0.09
C PHE A 42 -10.90 1.99 -0.51
N LYS A 43 -10.88 2.62 -1.67
CA LYS A 43 -12.08 2.88 -2.46
C LYS A 43 -11.88 2.28 -3.85
N ALA A 44 -12.68 1.28 -4.16
CA ALA A 44 -12.79 0.78 -5.52
C ALA A 44 -13.87 1.59 -6.26
N LEU A 45 -13.46 2.19 -7.37
CA LEU A 45 -14.29 3.03 -8.22
C LEU A 45 -14.66 2.26 -9.50
N PRO A 46 -15.64 2.76 -10.28
CA PRO A 46 -15.88 2.27 -11.64
C PRO A 46 -14.62 2.32 -12.52
N ASP A 47 -14.64 1.58 -13.63
CA ASP A 47 -13.57 1.54 -14.63
C ASP A 47 -12.20 1.12 -14.08
N ASP A 48 -12.22 0.19 -13.13
CA ASP A 48 -11.03 -0.36 -12.45
C ASP A 48 -10.18 0.69 -11.73
N ARG A 49 -10.71 1.88 -11.45
CA ARG A 49 -9.99 2.92 -10.72
C ARG A 49 -10.00 2.65 -9.21
N PHE A 50 -9.02 3.17 -8.51
CA PHE A 50 -8.98 3.11 -7.06
C PHE A 50 -8.39 4.35 -6.41
N GLU A 51 -8.78 4.55 -5.15
CA GLU A 51 -8.09 5.41 -4.20
C GLU A 51 -7.69 4.58 -2.98
N LEU A 52 -6.46 4.75 -2.51
CA LEU A 52 -5.93 4.07 -1.34
C LEU A 52 -5.26 5.09 -0.43
N VAL A 53 -5.77 5.19 0.78
CA VAL A 53 -5.11 5.91 1.88
C VAL A 53 -4.43 4.89 2.78
N ILE A 54 -3.14 5.08 3.03
CA ILE A 54 -2.36 4.29 3.98
C ILE A 54 -1.95 5.21 5.12
N ALA A 55 -2.32 4.84 6.35
CA ALA A 55 -1.83 5.49 7.56
C ALA A 55 -0.80 4.56 8.23
N ASN A 56 0.48 4.95 8.16
CA ASN A 56 1.57 4.21 8.79
C ASN A 56 1.73 4.62 10.26
N SER A 57 2.11 3.68 11.11
CA SER A 57 2.37 3.89 12.53
C SER A 57 3.64 3.17 13.02
N ALA A 58 4.21 3.70 14.10
CA ALA A 58 5.40 3.13 14.73
C ALA A 58 5.08 1.99 15.72
N ASP A 59 3.83 1.89 16.17
CA ASP A 59 3.38 0.92 17.17
C ASP A 59 2.31 -0.04 16.61
N PRO A 60 2.19 -1.25 17.19
CA PRO A 60 1.25 -2.27 16.72
C PRO A 60 -0.22 -1.92 16.92
N TYR A 61 -0.54 -0.92 17.74
CA TYR A 61 -1.93 -0.50 17.98
C TYR A 61 -2.34 0.70 17.13
N GLY A 62 -1.45 1.24 16.29
CA GLY A 62 -1.76 2.37 15.40
C GLY A 62 -1.88 3.72 16.12
N LYS A 63 -1.33 3.87 17.32
CA LYS A 63 -1.47 5.06 18.17
C LYS A 63 -0.44 6.16 17.87
N VAL A 64 0.69 5.81 17.28
CA VAL A 64 1.80 6.71 16.94
C VAL A 64 1.88 6.83 15.42
N PRO A 65 1.10 7.73 14.80
CA PRO A 65 1.10 7.91 13.35
C PRO A 65 2.44 8.49 12.88
N LEU A 66 2.95 7.97 11.76
CA LEU A 66 4.21 8.40 11.14
C LEU A 66 3.96 9.21 9.88
N ALA A 67 3.12 8.67 9.00
CA ALA A 67 2.83 9.26 7.71
C ALA A 67 1.45 8.82 7.23
N LYS A 68 0.80 9.70 6.46
CA LYS A 68 -0.32 9.35 5.60
C LYS A 68 0.15 9.36 4.16
N ILE A 69 -0.29 8.37 3.39
CA ILE A 69 0.00 8.23 1.98
C ILE A 69 -1.34 8.16 1.25
N LEU A 70 -1.48 8.90 0.15
CA LEU A 70 -2.60 8.77 -0.78
C LEU A 70 -2.07 8.25 -2.11
N ILE A 71 -2.67 7.18 -2.62
CA ILE A 71 -2.38 6.61 -3.92
C ILE A 71 -3.68 6.57 -4.71
N LYS A 72 -3.63 7.02 -5.97
CA LYS A 72 -4.73 6.87 -6.91
C LYS A 72 -4.22 6.26 -8.21
N GLY A 73 -5.03 5.40 -8.81
CA GLY A 73 -4.73 4.85 -10.11
C GLY A 73 -5.66 3.74 -10.55
N ARG A 74 -5.11 2.73 -11.25
CA ARG A 74 -5.88 1.68 -11.92
C ARG A 74 -5.46 0.27 -11.49
N MET A 75 -6.47 -0.61 -11.42
CA MET A 75 -6.33 -2.04 -11.18
C MET A 75 -6.29 -2.79 -12.51
N HIS A 76 -5.23 -3.56 -12.76
CA HIS A 76 -5.14 -4.44 -13.92
C HIS A 76 -5.34 -5.89 -13.49
N TRP A 77 -6.47 -6.47 -13.85
CA TRP A 77 -6.84 -7.83 -13.48
C TRP A 77 -6.13 -8.85 -14.37
N LYS A 78 -5.44 -9.82 -13.74
CA LYS A 78 -4.59 -10.82 -14.43
C LYS A 78 -5.13 -12.25 -14.34
N GLY A 79 -6.38 -12.41 -13.90
CA GLY A 79 -7.02 -13.71 -13.71
C GLY A 79 -6.74 -14.30 -12.33
N GLU A 80 -6.83 -15.62 -12.21
CA GLU A 80 -6.85 -16.30 -10.90
C GLU A 80 -5.50 -16.22 -10.17
N HIS A 81 -5.58 -16.10 -8.83
CA HIS A 81 -4.45 -16.23 -7.92
C HIS A 81 -4.53 -17.59 -7.20
N PRO A 82 -3.43 -18.37 -7.12
CA PRO A 82 -3.45 -19.72 -6.53
C PRO A 82 -3.62 -19.77 -5.01
N ILE A 83 -3.78 -18.64 -4.32
CA ILE A 83 -3.76 -18.60 -2.84
C ILE A 83 -5.03 -19.22 -2.26
N ALA A 84 -6.16 -19.01 -2.94
CA ALA A 84 -7.46 -19.47 -2.53
C ALA A 84 -8.40 -19.47 -3.75
N PRO A 85 -9.34 -20.42 -3.86
CA PRO A 85 -10.34 -20.42 -4.92
C PRO A 85 -11.10 -19.09 -5.00
N GLY A 86 -11.08 -18.47 -6.18
CA GLY A 86 -11.74 -17.19 -6.45
C GLY A 86 -10.91 -15.94 -6.13
N ALA A 87 -9.71 -16.06 -5.56
CA ALA A 87 -8.76 -14.95 -5.49
C ALA A 87 -8.29 -14.57 -6.90
N GLN A 88 -8.10 -13.27 -7.13
CA GLN A 88 -7.69 -12.72 -8.42
C GLN A 88 -6.34 -12.02 -8.29
N LYS A 89 -5.43 -12.26 -9.22
CA LYS A 89 -4.21 -11.47 -9.43
C LYS A 89 -4.60 -10.08 -9.92
N VAL A 90 -4.10 -9.05 -9.25
CA VAL A 90 -4.34 -7.66 -9.62
C VAL A 90 -3.02 -6.90 -9.57
N ASP A 91 -2.73 -6.13 -10.62
CA ASP A 91 -1.63 -5.17 -10.58
C ASP A 91 -2.22 -3.81 -10.23
N PHE A 92 -1.85 -3.27 -9.08
CA PHE A 92 -2.25 -1.93 -8.66
C PHE A 92 -1.23 -0.93 -9.18
N MET A 93 -1.58 -0.17 -10.21
CA MET A 93 -0.72 0.87 -10.76
C MET A 93 -1.13 2.23 -10.21
N ALA A 94 -0.19 2.94 -9.59
CA ALA A 94 -0.35 4.32 -9.17
C ALA A 94 -0.02 5.26 -10.35
N ASP A 95 -1.01 5.51 -11.21
CA ASP A 95 -0.88 6.30 -12.44
C ASP A 95 -1.71 7.59 -12.45
N GLU A 96 -2.37 7.93 -11.32
CA GLU A 96 -3.13 9.17 -11.19
C GLU A 96 -2.58 10.11 -10.09
N ALA A 97 -2.24 9.58 -8.91
CA ALA A 97 -1.66 10.39 -7.84
C ALA A 97 -0.85 9.55 -6.85
N TYR A 98 0.16 10.18 -6.25
CA TYR A 98 0.93 9.66 -5.12
C TYR A 98 1.36 10.83 -4.23
N GLU A 99 0.80 10.90 -3.03
CA GLU A 99 1.03 11.99 -2.08
C GLU A 99 1.48 11.45 -0.73
N VAL A 100 2.30 12.22 -0.02
CA VAL A 100 2.83 11.88 1.31
C VAL A 100 2.61 13.06 2.24
N THR A 101 2.08 12.77 3.43
CA THR A 101 1.90 13.73 4.53
C THR A 101 2.66 13.20 5.76
N PRO A 102 3.73 13.87 6.21
CA PRO A 102 4.38 13.52 7.48
C PRO A 102 3.43 13.82 8.65
N LEU A 103 3.30 12.90 9.60
CA LEU A 103 2.43 13.06 10.77
C LEU A 103 3.22 13.15 12.09
N LEU A 104 4.52 12.87 12.06
CA LEU A 104 5.42 12.97 13.19
C LEU A 104 6.67 13.78 12.82
N GLN A 105 7.11 14.65 13.73
CA GLN A 105 8.28 15.51 13.49
C GLN A 105 9.53 14.71 13.12
N GLY A 106 9.84 13.65 13.87
CA GLY A 106 10.98 12.80 13.55
C GLY A 106 10.92 12.15 12.17
N PHE A 107 9.72 11.90 11.61
CA PHE A 107 9.59 11.42 10.24
C PHE A 107 9.84 12.54 9.22
N ALA A 108 9.32 13.74 9.45
CA ALA A 108 9.61 14.91 8.62
C ALA A 108 11.12 15.24 8.60
N ASP A 109 11.79 15.15 9.75
CA ASP A 109 13.23 15.38 9.87
C ASP A 109 14.04 14.37 9.05
N VAL A 110 13.68 13.09 9.12
CA VAL A 110 14.29 12.05 8.28
C VAL A 110 14.07 12.34 6.80
N LEU A 111 12.85 12.69 6.38
CA LEU A 111 12.58 13.06 4.98
C LEU A 111 13.40 14.26 4.52
N ASN A 112 13.60 15.26 5.37
CA ASN A 112 14.46 16.41 5.06
C ASN A 112 15.94 16.02 4.93
N GLN A 113 16.37 14.87 5.45
CA GLN A 113 17.72 14.35 5.25
C GLN A 113 17.84 13.50 3.97
N ILE A 114 16.86 12.65 3.69
CA ILE A 114 16.98 11.60 2.65
C ILE A 114 16.16 11.87 1.39
N ALA A 115 15.26 12.85 1.41
CA ALA A 115 14.30 13.14 0.33
C ALA A 115 14.04 14.65 0.18
N ALA A 116 15.06 15.49 0.39
CA ALA A 116 14.93 16.94 0.24
C ALA A 116 15.00 17.41 -1.23
N GLN A 117 15.80 16.74 -2.06
CA GLN A 117 16.00 17.19 -3.44
C GLN A 117 14.73 17.01 -4.28
N GLY A 118 14.25 18.10 -4.90
CA GLY A 118 13.05 18.09 -5.74
C GLY A 118 11.72 18.22 -4.98
N TYR A 119 11.79 18.49 -3.68
CA TYR A 119 10.63 18.69 -2.80
C TYR A 119 10.76 20.01 -2.04
N ALA A 120 9.63 20.56 -1.62
CA ALA A 120 9.65 21.59 -0.58
C ALA A 120 10.11 20.94 0.73
N LYS A 121 10.49 21.78 1.70
CA LYS A 121 10.80 21.30 3.05
C LYS A 121 9.63 20.47 3.58
N TRP A 122 9.93 19.28 4.09
CA TRP A 122 8.94 18.40 4.70
C TRP A 122 8.57 18.95 6.07
N GLU A 123 7.28 19.16 6.29
CA GLU A 123 6.73 19.69 7.54
C GLU A 123 5.54 18.81 7.96
N VAL A 124 5.32 18.70 9.27
CA VAL A 124 4.22 17.89 9.82
C VAL A 124 2.88 18.47 9.34
N GLY A 125 2.02 17.57 8.84
CA GLY A 125 0.71 17.91 8.32
C GLY A 125 0.71 18.49 6.90
N GLN A 126 1.87 18.80 6.33
CA GLN A 126 1.97 19.33 4.97
C GLN A 126 2.10 18.20 3.96
N THR A 127 1.13 18.10 3.06
CA THR A 127 1.11 17.09 1.99
C THR A 127 1.97 17.55 0.82
N GLN A 128 2.78 16.65 0.29
CA GLN A 128 3.47 16.87 -0.97
C GLN A 128 3.24 15.72 -1.94
N SER A 129 3.14 16.05 -3.22
CA SER A 129 3.09 15.06 -4.30
C SER A 129 4.49 14.53 -4.61
N VAL A 130 4.61 13.21 -4.54
CA VAL A 130 5.78 12.41 -4.98
C VAL A 130 5.52 11.72 -6.33
N PHE A 131 4.35 11.97 -6.93
CA PHE A 131 3.95 11.38 -8.19
C PHE A 131 4.91 11.75 -9.33
N GLY A 132 5.36 10.74 -10.09
CA GLY A 132 6.30 10.91 -11.20
C GLY A 132 7.72 11.31 -10.80
N LYS A 133 8.01 11.44 -9.50
CA LYS A 133 9.31 11.87 -8.96
C LYS A 133 10.02 10.70 -8.28
N SER A 134 11.34 10.83 -8.13
CA SER A 134 12.10 9.90 -7.28
C SER A 134 11.78 10.16 -5.81
N PHE A 135 11.54 9.08 -5.06
CA PHE A 135 11.27 9.15 -3.62
C PHE A 135 11.80 7.88 -2.94
N ALA A 136 13.05 7.95 -2.51
CA ALA A 136 13.80 6.81 -1.96
C ALA A 136 13.10 6.08 -0.79
N PRO A 137 12.42 6.76 0.16
CA PRO A 137 11.76 6.08 1.28
C PRO A 137 10.73 5.02 0.85
N PHE A 138 10.13 5.18 -0.34
CA PHE A 138 9.20 4.22 -0.92
C PHE A 138 9.70 3.59 -2.22
N GLY A 139 11.00 3.69 -2.51
CA GLY A 139 11.63 3.09 -3.69
C GLY A 139 11.14 3.65 -5.03
N LEU A 140 10.57 4.86 -5.04
CA LEU A 140 10.03 5.46 -6.27
C LEU A 140 11.17 5.99 -7.15
N THR A 141 11.08 5.74 -8.45
CA THR A 141 12.00 6.23 -9.47
C THR A 141 11.27 7.15 -10.43
N ALA A 142 11.81 8.34 -10.71
CA ALA A 142 11.21 9.27 -11.67
C ALA A 142 10.96 8.62 -13.04
N GLY A 143 9.84 8.99 -13.67
CA GLY A 143 9.44 8.46 -14.99
C GLY A 143 8.91 7.02 -15.00
N LYS A 144 8.76 6.38 -13.83
CA LYS A 144 8.13 5.06 -13.70
C LYS A 144 6.93 5.14 -12.76
N ASN A 145 5.79 4.62 -13.19
CA ASN A 145 4.65 4.46 -12.29
C ASN A 145 4.95 3.37 -11.27
N PHE A 146 4.60 3.63 -10.02
CA PHE A 146 4.63 2.61 -8.99
C PHE A 146 3.57 1.54 -9.30
N MET A 147 3.95 0.28 -9.14
CA MET A 147 3.07 -0.86 -9.35
C MET A 147 3.30 -1.91 -8.26
N GLU A 148 2.22 -2.46 -7.73
CA GLU A 148 2.27 -3.67 -6.89
C GLU A 148 1.54 -4.83 -7.57
N TYR A 149 2.23 -5.95 -7.73
CA TYR A 149 1.70 -7.24 -8.14
C TYR A 149 1.06 -7.93 -6.92
N ASP A 150 -0.22 -7.66 -6.66
CA ASP A 150 -0.93 -8.14 -5.47
C ASP A 150 -2.11 -9.06 -5.88
N LEU A 151 -3.10 -9.19 -5.02
CA LEU A 151 -4.32 -9.92 -5.24
C LEU A 151 -5.53 -9.21 -4.62
N VAL A 152 -6.70 -9.57 -5.13
CA VAL A 152 -7.99 -9.26 -4.53
C VAL A 152 -8.72 -10.57 -4.25
N TYR A 153 -9.17 -10.74 -3.01
CA TYR A 153 -9.99 -11.88 -2.61
C TYR A 153 -11.14 -11.43 -1.74
N MET A 154 -12.37 -11.71 -2.18
CA MET A 154 -13.60 -11.42 -1.44
C MET A 154 -14.10 -12.70 -0.76
N SER A 155 -14.29 -12.66 0.55
CA SER A 155 -14.77 -13.80 1.33
C SER A 155 -15.54 -13.32 2.55
N HIS A 156 -16.73 -13.89 2.82
CA HIS A 156 -17.57 -13.55 3.98
C HIS A 156 -17.84 -12.04 4.15
N GLY A 157 -17.99 -11.31 3.05
CA GLY A 157 -18.21 -9.85 3.08
C GLY A 157 -16.97 -9.01 3.40
N LEU A 158 -15.80 -9.63 3.47
CA LEU A 158 -14.51 -8.99 3.73
C LEU A 158 -13.65 -8.99 2.46
N LEU A 159 -12.87 -7.92 2.30
CA LEU A 159 -11.94 -7.72 1.19
C LEU A 159 -10.50 -7.98 1.66
N PHE A 160 -9.88 -9.02 1.13
CA PHE A 160 -8.50 -9.41 1.43
C PHE A 160 -7.57 -9.03 0.29
N TRP A 161 -6.39 -8.53 0.66
CA TRP A 161 -5.22 -8.37 -0.21
C TRP A 161 -4.08 -9.23 0.34
N GLY A 162 -2.93 -9.21 -0.32
CA GLY A 162 -1.73 -9.88 0.11
C GLY A 162 -1.08 -9.31 1.35
N ALA A 163 -0.61 -10.20 2.23
CA ALA A 163 0.36 -9.85 3.26
C ALA A 163 1.76 -9.79 2.64
N ARG A 164 2.54 -8.77 3.04
CA ARG A 164 3.92 -8.59 2.60
C ARG A 164 4.74 -9.84 2.90
N ASN A 165 5.69 -10.18 2.02
CA ASN A 165 6.55 -11.34 2.21
C ASN A 165 7.26 -11.27 3.57
N VAL A 166 7.39 -12.41 4.24
CA VAL A 166 7.97 -12.51 5.59
C VAL A 166 9.41 -12.01 5.67
N ASP A 167 10.13 -12.02 4.54
CA ASP A 167 11.51 -11.54 4.41
C ASP A 167 11.60 -10.04 4.05
N GLY A 168 10.47 -9.34 3.98
CA GLY A 168 10.38 -7.92 3.66
C GLY A 168 10.30 -7.59 2.16
N ARG A 169 10.41 -8.59 1.26
CA ARG A 169 10.30 -8.34 -0.18
C ARG A 169 8.95 -7.72 -0.54
N GLY A 170 9.01 -6.70 -1.40
CA GLY A 170 7.85 -6.03 -1.96
C GLY A 170 7.09 -6.89 -2.96
N PHE A 171 6.03 -6.33 -3.52
CA PHE A 171 5.26 -6.93 -4.62
C PHE A 171 5.67 -6.27 -5.94
N ASP A 172 6.96 -6.14 -6.18
CA ASP A 172 7.57 -5.39 -7.28
C ASP A 172 7.74 -6.21 -8.57
N THR A 173 7.51 -7.52 -8.51
CA THR A 173 7.55 -8.44 -9.65
C THR A 173 6.44 -9.49 -9.54
N GLU A 174 6.08 -10.13 -10.67
CA GLU A 174 5.11 -11.24 -10.70
C GLU A 174 5.53 -12.40 -9.77
N GLN A 175 6.83 -12.68 -9.66
CA GLN A 175 7.37 -13.74 -8.82
C GLN A 175 7.27 -13.42 -7.32
N ASN A 176 7.17 -12.13 -6.98
CA ASN A 176 7.05 -11.67 -5.60
C ASN A 176 5.60 -11.51 -5.14
N ARG A 177 4.61 -11.95 -5.94
CA ARG A 177 3.20 -11.94 -5.54
C ARG A 177 2.99 -12.58 -4.16
N PRO A 178 2.04 -12.06 -3.38
CA PRO A 178 1.82 -12.52 -2.01
C PRO A 178 1.36 -13.98 -1.94
N THR A 179 1.91 -14.71 -0.98
CA THR A 179 1.52 -16.10 -0.66
C THR A 179 0.68 -16.22 0.61
N ASN A 180 0.39 -15.09 1.26
CA ASN A 180 -0.44 -15.00 2.47
C ASN A 180 -1.46 -13.86 2.32
N LEU A 181 -2.59 -13.98 3.01
CA LEU A 181 -3.59 -12.91 3.08
C LEU A 181 -3.28 -11.98 4.26
N GLN A 182 -3.45 -10.68 4.04
CA GLN A 182 -3.36 -9.65 5.08
C GLN A 182 -4.66 -9.57 5.88
N ILE A 183 -4.62 -8.87 7.03
CA ILE A 183 -5.83 -8.45 7.75
C ILE A 183 -6.81 -7.81 6.74
N PRO A 184 -8.08 -8.25 6.73
CA PRO A 184 -9.02 -7.81 5.73
C PRO A 184 -9.51 -6.37 5.96
N LEU A 185 -10.11 -5.85 4.90
CA LEU A 185 -10.89 -4.64 4.92
C LEU A 185 -12.38 -5.00 5.05
N ALA A 186 -13.10 -4.25 5.89
CA ALA A 186 -14.57 -4.31 5.98
C ALA A 186 -15.19 -3.15 5.21
N ARG A 187 -16.37 -3.38 4.65
CA ARG A 187 -17.15 -2.34 3.96
C ARG A 187 -17.57 -1.26 4.96
N ARG A 188 -17.48 0.00 4.54
CA ARG A 188 -17.93 1.17 5.30
C ARG A 188 -19.39 1.51 5.02
#